data_AF-A0A9E1QBL1-F1
#
_entry.id   AF-A0A9E1QBL1-F1
#
_cell.length_a   1.000
_cell.length_b   1.000
_cell.length_c   1.000
_cell.angle_alpha   90.00
_cell.angle_beta   90.00
_cell.angle_gamma   90.00
#
_symmetry.space_group_name_H-M   'P 1'
#
loop_
_entity.id
_entity.type
_entity.pdbx_description
1 polymer ?
#
loop_
_entity_poly.entity_id
_entity_poly.type
_entity_poly.pdbx_seq_one_letter_code
_entity_poly.pdbx_strand_id
1 'polypeptide(L)' 'KDRGGNGVKFDWSVLKEYPFSKPFFLSGGIGPNDAQLVKEVKKSGLPIYAVDINSKFEDKPGLKNSIKVINFKNQL' A
#
# COMPACT_ATOMS: atom_id res chain seq x y z
N LYS A 1 -21.42 6.98 -1.39
CA LYS A 1 -20.42 8.00 -0.98
C LYS A 1 -19.29 7.24 -0.31
N ASP A 2 -18.49 6.55 -1.11
CA ASP A 2 -17.47 5.65 -0.57
C ASP A 2 -16.27 6.46 -0.12
N ARG A 3 -16.17 6.60 1.20
CA ARG A 3 -15.08 7.30 1.88
C ARG A 3 -13.79 6.52 1.67
N GLY A 4 -12.69 7.23 1.45
CA GLY A 4 -11.36 6.63 1.54
C GLY A 4 -11.09 6.11 2.95
N GLY A 5 -10.41 4.96 3.07
CA GLY A 5 -9.90 4.47 4.35
C GLY A 5 -10.78 3.50 5.15
N ASN A 6 -11.68 2.74 4.51
CA ASN A 6 -12.50 1.71 5.20
C ASN A 6 -11.69 0.49 5.73
N GLY A 7 -10.36 0.50 5.60
CA GLY A 7 -9.51 -0.60 6.05
C GLY A 7 -9.65 -1.90 5.25
N VAL A 8 -10.42 -1.89 4.16
CA VAL A 8 -10.52 -2.97 3.18
C VAL A 8 -9.32 -2.88 2.24
N LYS A 9 -8.67 -4.02 2.02
CA LYS A 9 -7.54 -4.14 1.09
C LYS A 9 -8.06 -3.95 -0.32
N PHE A 10 -7.45 -3.05 -1.08
CA PHE A 10 -7.79 -2.87 -2.48
C PHE A 10 -7.33 -4.09 -3.27
N ASP A 11 -8.17 -4.60 -4.18
CA ASP A 11 -7.77 -5.69 -5.06
C ASP A 11 -6.87 -5.14 -6.18
N TRP A 12 -5.56 -5.36 -6.05
CA TRP A 12 -4.57 -4.93 -7.04
C TRP A 12 -4.58 -5.75 -8.33
N SER A 13 -5.40 -6.80 -8.45
CA SER A 13 -5.55 -7.55 -9.69
C SER A 13 -6.00 -6.67 -10.86
N VAL A 14 -6.75 -5.59 -10.59
CA VAL A 14 -7.20 -4.62 -11.60
C VAL A 14 -6.05 -3.85 -12.26
N LEU A 15 -4.86 -3.83 -11.64
CA LEU A 15 -3.69 -3.15 -12.20
C LEU A 15 -2.96 -4.00 -13.24
N LYS A 16 -3.29 -5.29 -13.42
CA LYS A 16 -2.62 -6.16 -14.39
C LYS A 16 -2.65 -5.65 -15.83
N GLU A 17 -3.70 -4.92 -16.19
CA GLU A 17 -3.90 -4.36 -17.54
C GLU A 17 -3.59 -2.86 -17.61
N TYR A 18 -2.90 -2.30 -16.62
CA TYR A 18 -2.61 -0.87 -16.58
C TYR A 18 -1.74 -0.45 -17.79
N PRO A 19 -2.28 0.35 -18.73
CA PRO A 19 -1.65 0.54 -20.04
C PRO A 19 -0.63 1.69 -20.07
N PHE A 20 -0.50 2.43 -18.97
CA PHE A 20 0.30 3.66 -18.93
C PHE A 20 1.66 3.41 -18.27
N SER A 21 2.68 4.10 -18.75
CA SER A 21 4.02 4.12 -18.13
C SER A 21 4.17 5.20 -17.06
N LYS A 22 3.15 6.06 -16.88
CA LYS A 22 3.20 7.16 -15.91
C LYS A 22 3.33 6.60 -14.49
N PRO A 23 4.37 6.99 -13.73
CA PRO A 23 4.55 6.49 -12.37
C PRO A 23 3.42 6.91 -11.43
N PHE A 24 3.05 6.01 -10.53
CA PHE A 24 1.96 6.23 -9.56
C PHE A 24 2.28 5.68 -8.17
N PHE A 25 1.49 6.08 -7.18
CA PHE A 25 1.63 5.61 -5.80
C PHE A 25 0.59 4.52 -5.53
N LEU A 26 1.05 3.41 -4.95
CA LEU A 26 0.18 2.31 -4.55
C LEU A 26 -0.39 2.62 -3.15
N SER A 27 -1.70 2.75 -3.03
CA SER A 27 -2.42 2.92 -1.76
C SER A 27 -3.54 1.87 -1.65
N GLY A 28 -4.38 1.98 -0.63
CA GLY A 28 -5.60 1.18 -0.49
C GLY A 28 -5.44 -0.01 0.47
N GLY A 29 -5.57 0.27 1.77
CA GLY A 29 -5.69 -0.77 2.79
C GLY A 29 -4.41 -1.55 3.10
N ILE A 30 -3.24 -1.04 2.66
CA ILE A 30 -1.92 -1.64 2.93
C ILE A 30 -1.64 -1.65 4.42
N GLY A 31 -1.29 -2.82 4.95
CA GLY A 31 -0.91 -3.00 6.35
C GLY A 31 0.48 -3.59 6.56
N PRO A 32 0.93 -3.71 7.82
CA PRO A 32 2.26 -4.19 8.17
C PRO A 32 2.60 -5.60 7.67
N ASN A 33 1.58 -6.43 7.42
CA ASN A 33 1.77 -7.82 6.96
C ASN A 33 1.79 -7.95 5.43
N ASP A 34 1.64 -6.85 4.69
CA ASP A 34 1.51 -6.87 3.23
C ASP A 34 2.85 -6.67 2.50
N ALA A 35 3.98 -6.64 3.21
CA ALA A 35 5.29 -6.34 2.62
C ALA A 35 5.64 -7.31 1.48
N GLN A 36 5.34 -8.60 1.65
CA GLN A 36 5.58 -9.61 0.62
C GLN A 36 4.72 -9.36 -0.63
N LEU A 37 3.43 -9.05 -0.46
CA LEU A 37 2.55 -8.72 -1.57
C LEU A 37 3.01 -7.45 -2.30
N VAL A 38 3.43 -6.42 -1.57
CA VAL A 38 3.96 -5.18 -2.17
C VAL A 38 5.21 -5.48 -3.01
N LYS A 39 6.10 -6.37 -2.55
CA LYS A 39 7.26 -6.81 -3.34
C LYS A 39 6.86 -7.54 -4.62
N GLU A 40 5.86 -8.40 -4.56
CA GLU A 40 5.35 -9.12 -5.73
C GLU A 40 4.76 -8.16 -6.76
N VAL A 41 3.96 -7.19 -6.31
CA VAL A 41 3.38 -6.17 -7.19
C VAL A 41 4.48 -5.29 -7.79
N LYS A 42 5.52 -4.92 -7.01
CA LYS A 42 6.68 -4.18 -7.54
C LYS A 42 7.43 -4.95 -8.64
N LYS A 43 7.44 -6.28 -8.59
CA LYS A 43 8.04 -7.15 -9.61
C LYS A 43 7.19 -7.32 -10.87
N SER A 44 5.92 -6.90 -10.84
CA SER A 44 4.99 -7.07 -11.99
C SER A 44 5.27 -6.16 -13.19
N GLY A 45 6.25 -5.24 -13.09
CA GLY A 45 6.58 -4.28 -14.15
C GLY A 45 5.70 -3.03 -14.17
N LEU A 46 4.73 -2.92 -13.25
CA LEU A 46 3.96 -1.69 -13.07
C LEU A 46 4.86 -0.52 -12.65
N PRO A 47 4.60 0.71 -13.14
CA PRO A 47 5.40 1.89 -12.81
C PRO A 47 5.07 2.41 -11.40
N ILE A 48 5.21 1.58 -10.38
CA ILE A 48 4.96 1.94 -8.99
C ILE A 48 6.17 2.72 -8.47
N TYR A 49 5.93 3.98 -8.10
CA TYR A 49 6.97 4.86 -7.58
C TYR A 49 7.07 4.79 -6.05
N ALA A 50 5.93 4.77 -5.38
CA ALA A 50 5.87 4.78 -3.92
C ALA A 50 4.68 3.98 -3.40
N VAL A 51 4.74 3.64 -2.12
CA VAL A 51 3.67 2.98 -1.38
C VAL A 51 3.16 3.95 -0.32
N ASP A 52 1.87 4.22 -0.34
CA ASP A 52 1.18 5.10 0.60
C ASP A 52 0.57 4.26 1.73
N ILE A 53 0.86 4.67 2.97
CA ILE A 53 0.43 3.97 4.18
C ILE A 53 -0.36 4.89 5.10
N ASN A 54 -1.54 4.45 5.53
CA ASN A 54 -2.42 5.26 6.38
C ASN A 54 -2.90 4.51 7.64
N SER A 55 -4.21 4.30 7.78
CA SER A 55 -4.87 3.87 9.02
C SER A 55 -4.41 2.52 9.59
N LYS A 56 -3.93 1.59 8.75
CA LYS A 56 -3.39 0.30 9.22
C LYS A 56 -2.06 0.43 9.98
N PHE A 57 -1.41 1.58 9.89
CA PHE A 57 -0.18 1.92 10.60
C PHE A 57 -0.42 2.84 11.80
N GLU A 58 -1.68 3.05 12.18
CA GLU A 58 -2.07 3.85 13.33
C GLU A 58 -2.51 2.94 14.49
N ASP A 59 -2.30 3.39 15.72
CA ASP A 59 -2.86 2.74 16.92
C ASP A 59 -4.24 3.31 17.28
N LYS A 60 -4.45 4.58 16.93
CA LYS A 60 -5.73 5.29 16.99
C LYS A 60 -5.77 6.26 15.79
N PRO A 61 -6.95 6.66 15.29
CA PRO A 61 -7.05 7.58 14.16
C PRO A 61 -6.14 8.82 14.34
N GLY A 62 -5.23 9.03 13.38
CA GLY A 62 -4.26 10.14 13.40
C GLY A 62 -3.03 9.95 14.30
N LEU A 63 -2.93 8.82 15.04
CA LEU A 63 -1.77 8.48 15.87
C LEU A 63 -0.98 7.33 15.22
N LYS A 64 0.08 7.69 14.49
CA LYS A 64 0.95 6.74 13.80
C LYS A 64 1.77 5.89 14.78
N ASN A 65 1.88 4.59 14.52
CA ASN A 65 2.78 3.69 15.23
C ASN A 65 4.11 3.60 14.46
N SER A 66 5.15 4.24 15.00
CA SER A 66 6.48 4.28 14.37
C SER A 66 7.11 2.90 14.23
N ILE A 67 6.89 1.99 15.20
CA ILE A 67 7.43 0.63 15.17
C ILE A 67 6.85 -0.15 13.97
N LYS A 68 5.53 -0.08 13.75
CA LYS A 68 4.88 -0.71 12.58
C LYS A 68 5.46 -0.16 11.27
N VAL A 69 5.66 1.15 11.18
CA VAL A 69 6.21 1.81 9.99
C VAL A 69 7.66 1.38 9.73
N ILE A 70 8.52 1.41 10.76
CA ILE A 70 9.93 1.03 10.65
C ILE A 70 10.05 -0.44 10.25
N ASN A 71 9.31 -1.35 10.91
CA ASN A 71 9.35 -2.77 10.60
C ASN A 71 8.91 -3.04 9.16
N PHE A 72 7.82 -2.41 8.71
CA PHE A 72 7.36 -2.56 7.33
C PHE A 72 8.38 -2.03 6.32
N LYS A 73 8.96 -0.85 6.57
CA LYS A 73 10.02 -0.29 5.74
C LYS A 73 11.22 -1.24 5.63
N ASN A 74 11.64 -1.85 6.74
CA ASN A 74 12.77 -2.79 6.75
C ASN A 74 12.45 -4.11 6.04
N GLN A 75 11.18 -4.44 5.89
CA GLN A 75 10.73 -5.62 5.16
C GLN A 75 10.63 -5.39 3.66
N LEU A 76 10.57 -4.16 3.15
CA LEU A 76 10.40 -3.84 1.72
C LEU A 76 11.72 -3.84 0.94
#